data_AF-A0A2N9ESS8-F1
#
_entry.id   AF-A0A2N9ESS8-F1
#
_cell.length_a   1.000
_cell.length_b   1.000
_cell.length_c   1.000
_cell.angle_alpha   90.00
_cell.angle_beta   90.00
_cell.angle_gamma   90.00
#
_symmetry.space_group_name_H-M   'P 1'
#
loop_
_entity.id
_entity.type
_entity.pdbx_description
1 polymer ?
#
loop_
_entity_poly.entity_id
_entity_poly.type
_entity_poly.pdbx_seq_one_letter_code
_entity_poly.pdbx_strand_id
1 'polypeptide(L)'
;MAFAFDPSPLQDFCIADLTGSARVNGHACLDAKLAQADHFFLSGLHKAGNTSDFLGSSVTPVFVGQIPGLNTLGISLARIDYAPWGVTPPHTHPRAPRF
;
A
#
# COMPACT_ATOMS: atom_id res chain seq x y z
N MET A 1 6.33 9.72 -23.36
CA MET A 1 5.07 9.66 -22.60
C MET A 1 5.39 9.22 -21.18
N ALA A 2 4.93 9.95 -20.16
CA ALA A 2 5.03 9.51 -18.78
C ALA A 2 3.68 8.88 -18.41
N PHE A 3 3.69 7.59 -18.08
CA PHE A 3 2.51 6.88 -17.60
C PHE A 3 2.48 6.98 -16.07
N ALA A 4 1.37 7.44 -15.51
CA ALA A 4 1.17 7.62 -14.07
C ALA A 4 0.23 6.55 -13.49
N PHE A 5 0.35 5.31 -13.98
CA PHE A 5 -0.40 4.15 -13.53
C PHE A 5 0.50 2.91 -13.53
N ASP A 6 0.15 1.92 -12.71
CA ASP A 6 0.92 0.68 -12.58
C ASP A 6 0.71 -0.24 -13.79
N PRO A 7 1.74 -0.96 -14.27
CA PRO A 7 1.59 -1.96 -15.32
C PRO A 7 0.53 -3.02 -14.97
N SER A 8 -0.24 -3.47 -15.95
CA SER A 8 -1.21 -4.55 -15.77
C SER A 8 -0.52 -5.86 -15.37
N PRO A 9 -1.15 -6.67 -14.50
CA PRO A 9 -0.59 -7.96 -14.09
C PRO A 9 -0.56 -8.94 -15.27
N LEU A 10 0.46 -9.80 -15.31
CA LEU A 10 0.65 -10.83 -16.35
C LEU A 10 0.21 -12.23 -15.89
N GLN A 11 -0.20 -12.36 -14.63
CA GLN A 11 -0.65 -13.58 -13.97
C GLN A 11 -1.65 -13.22 -12.86
N ASP A 12 -2.32 -14.21 -12.29
CA ASP A 12 -3.36 -14.00 -11.26
C ASP A 12 -2.86 -13.22 -10.04
N PHE A 13 -1.64 -13.51 -9.59
CA PHE A 13 -0.99 -12.82 -8.49
C PHE A 13 0.53 -12.87 -8.59
N CYS A 14 1.20 -11.91 -7.96
CA CYS A 14 2.64 -11.87 -7.77
C CYS A 14 2.92 -11.29 -6.38
N ILE A 15 3.01 -12.13 -5.36
CA ILE A 15 3.26 -11.67 -3.99
C ILE A 15 4.65 -11.05 -3.92
N ALA A 16 4.76 -9.81 -3.45
CA ALA A 16 6.05 -9.13 -3.33
C ALA A 16 7.00 -9.88 -2.40
N ASP A 17 8.20 -10.19 -2.90
CA ASP A 17 9.35 -10.55 -2.07
C ASP A 17 9.94 -9.26 -1.48
N LEU A 18 9.60 -9.00 -0.22
CA LEU A 18 10.09 -7.83 0.52
C LEU A 18 11.49 -8.04 1.12
N THR A 19 12.04 -9.25 1.02
CA THR A 19 13.35 -9.62 1.61
C THR A 19 14.44 -9.84 0.56
N GLY A 20 14.05 -10.08 -0.69
CA GLY A 20 14.94 -10.29 -1.81
C GLY A 20 15.80 -9.07 -2.15
N SER A 21 16.97 -9.33 -2.74
CA SER A 21 17.92 -8.29 -3.16
C SER A 21 17.72 -7.84 -4.62
N ALA A 22 16.87 -8.53 -5.37
CA ALA A 22 16.60 -8.22 -6.77
C ALA A 22 15.95 -6.83 -6.91
N ARG A 23 16.43 -6.03 -7.86
CA ARG A 23 15.89 -4.70 -8.16
C ARG A 23 15.17 -4.71 -9.51
N VAL A 24 13.87 -4.47 -9.46
CA VAL A 24 12.97 -4.39 -10.62
C VAL A 24 12.02 -3.20 -10.46
N ASN A 25 11.26 -2.86 -11.48
CA ASN A 25 10.15 -1.91 -11.31
C ASN A 25 9.03 -2.59 -10.53
N GLY A 26 8.77 -2.12 -9.30
CA GLY A 26 7.89 -2.80 -8.34
C GLY A 26 8.70 -3.74 -7.44
N HIS A 27 8.20 -4.96 -7.23
CA HIS A 27 8.87 -6.00 -6.44
C HIS A 27 8.98 -7.30 -7.22
N ALA A 28 10.08 -8.04 -7.00
CA ALA A 28 10.16 -9.43 -7.45
C ALA A 28 9.05 -10.27 -6.79
N CYS A 29 8.59 -11.32 -7.47
CA CYS A 29 7.58 -12.21 -6.93
C CYS A 29 8.22 -13.32 -6.09
N LEU A 30 7.58 -13.70 -5.00
CA LEU A 30 7.80 -15.02 -4.38
C LEU A 30 7.37 -16.15 -5.32
N ASP A 31 7.87 -17.37 -5.06
CA ASP A 31 7.34 -18.58 -5.71
C ASP A 31 5.83 -18.70 -5.39
N ALA A 32 5.01 -18.85 -6.42
CA ALA A 32 3.56 -18.97 -6.28
C ALA A 32 3.12 -20.12 -5.37
N LYS A 33 3.96 -21.16 -5.20
CA LYS A 33 3.71 -22.27 -4.27
C LYS A 33 3.78 -21.87 -2.80
N LEU A 34 4.42 -20.75 -2.49
CA LEU A 34 4.53 -20.18 -1.14
C LEU A 34 3.37 -19.23 -0.83
N ALA A 35 2.43 -19.03 -1.75
CA ALA A 35 1.29 -18.17 -1.54
C ALA A 35 0.43 -18.66 -0.38
N GLN A 36 0.06 -17.72 0.47
CA GLN A 36 -0.79 -17.93 1.63
C GLN A 36 -1.81 -16.79 1.71
N ALA A 37 -2.96 -17.03 2.33
CA ALA A 37 -4.07 -16.07 2.40
C ALA A 37 -3.71 -14.79 3.17
N ASP A 38 -2.81 -14.89 4.14
CA ASP A 38 -2.29 -13.77 4.93
C ASP A 38 -1.55 -12.73 4.08
N HIS A 39 -0.91 -13.13 2.98
CA HIS A 39 -0.27 -12.21 2.04
C HIS A 39 -1.26 -11.23 1.39
N PHE A 40 -2.56 -11.53 1.41
CA PHE A 40 -3.64 -10.72 0.83
C PHE A 40 -4.53 -10.08 1.89
N PHE A 41 -4.18 -10.20 3.17
CA PHE A 41 -5.06 -9.81 4.27
C PHE A 41 -4.37 -8.84 5.24
N LEU A 42 -5.07 -7.76 5.56
CA LEU A 42 -4.70 -6.87 6.65
C LEU A 42 -5.90 -6.66 7.58
N SER A 43 -5.67 -6.87 8.87
CA SER A 43 -6.64 -6.54 9.92
C SER A 43 -6.25 -5.25 10.65
N GLY A 44 -7.12 -4.77 11.54
CA GLY A 44 -6.83 -3.60 12.37
C GLY A 44 -7.29 -2.28 11.80
N LEU A 45 -7.73 -2.21 10.53
CA LEU A 45 -8.33 -1.01 9.94
C LEU A 45 -9.62 -0.55 10.62
N HIS A 46 -10.21 -1.33 11.54
CA HIS A 46 -11.34 -0.91 12.37
C HIS A 46 -10.91 -0.08 13.59
N LYS A 47 -9.62 -0.12 13.95
CA LYS A 47 -9.06 0.64 15.07
C LYS A 47 -8.61 2.00 14.55
N ALA A 48 -8.92 3.05 15.30
CA ALA A 48 -8.45 4.39 14.98
C ALA A 48 -6.93 4.49 15.19
N GLY A 49 -6.24 5.18 14.29
CA GLY A 49 -4.84 5.55 14.45
C GLY A 49 -4.63 6.51 15.61
N ASN A 50 -3.39 6.58 16.11
CA ASN A 50 -3.02 7.53 17.16
C ASN A 50 -2.87 8.94 16.55
N THR A 51 -3.73 9.86 16.96
CA THR A 51 -3.75 11.27 16.52
C THR A 51 -3.20 12.22 17.59
N SER A 52 -2.51 11.71 18.61
CA SER A 52 -1.86 12.53 19.66
C SER A 52 -0.50 13.05 19.18
N ASP A 53 -0.49 13.70 18.01
CA ASP A 53 0.67 14.36 17.42
C ASP A 53 0.35 15.82 17.07
N PHE A 54 1.37 16.57 16.62
CA PHE A 54 1.20 17.99 16.30
C PHE A 54 0.25 18.24 15.11
N LEU A 55 0.12 17.27 14.20
CA LEU A 55 -0.77 17.38 13.05
C LEU A 55 -2.22 17.03 13.41
N GLY A 56 -2.43 16.32 14.53
CA GLY A 56 -3.72 15.81 14.92
C GLY A 56 -4.29 14.79 13.93
N SER A 57 -3.46 14.12 13.13
CA SER A 57 -3.90 13.17 12.11
C SER A 57 -3.01 11.94 12.08
N SER A 58 -3.57 10.81 11.65
CA SER A 58 -2.86 9.53 11.61
C SER A 58 -3.15 8.83 10.30
N VAL A 59 -2.10 8.46 9.56
CA VAL A 59 -2.21 7.72 8.30
C VAL A 59 -1.87 6.26 8.55
N THR A 60 -2.83 5.38 8.30
CA THR A 60 -2.64 3.92 8.30
C THR A 60 -2.55 3.43 6.85
N PRO A 61 -1.35 3.14 6.34
CA PRO A 61 -1.16 2.70 4.96
C PRO A 61 -1.56 1.23 4.76
N VAL A 62 -2.09 0.94 3.58
CA VAL A 62 -2.43 -0.40 3.10
C VAL A 62 -1.86 -0.54 1.69
N PHE A 63 -0.53 -0.59 1.63
CA PHE A 63 0.24 -0.65 0.40
C PHE A 63 0.91 -2.02 0.26
N VAL A 64 1.70 -2.22 -0.79
CA VAL A 64 2.46 -3.47 -1.01
C VAL A 64 3.36 -3.86 0.18
N GLY A 65 3.84 -2.88 0.96
CA GLY A 65 4.64 -3.14 2.15
C GLY A 65 3.85 -3.73 3.33
N GLN A 66 2.53 -3.53 3.36
CA GLN A 66 1.63 -4.08 4.40
C GLN A 66 0.86 -5.31 3.91
N ILE A 67 0.48 -5.32 2.63
CA ILE A 67 -0.17 -6.45 1.96
C ILE A 67 0.66 -6.79 0.71
N PRO A 68 1.63 -7.71 0.81
CA PRO A 68 2.53 -8.03 -0.30
C PRO A 68 1.81 -8.61 -1.52
N GLY A 69 0.60 -9.17 -1.34
CA GLY A 69 -0.28 -9.61 -2.41
C GLY A 69 -0.84 -8.50 -3.30
N LEU A 70 -0.74 -7.22 -2.91
CA LEU A 70 -1.16 -6.08 -3.76
C LEU A 70 -0.20 -5.79 -4.91
N ASN A 71 0.99 -6.36 -4.90
CA ASN A 71 1.98 -6.14 -5.94
C ASN A 71 1.41 -6.52 -7.32
N THR A 72 1.66 -5.66 -8.31
CA THR A 72 1.11 -5.73 -9.69
C THR A 72 -0.39 -5.49 -9.86
N LEU A 73 -1.18 -5.38 -8.79
CA LEU A 73 -2.64 -5.24 -8.89
C LEU A 73 -3.11 -3.79 -9.14
N GLY A 74 -2.23 -2.80 -9.01
CA GLY A 74 -2.53 -1.39 -9.29
C GLY A 74 -3.53 -0.74 -8.32
N ILE A 75 -3.73 -1.34 -7.14
CA ILE A 75 -4.61 -0.82 -6.09
C ILE A 75 -3.85 -0.66 -4.78
N SER A 76 -4.27 0.33 -4.00
CA SER A 76 -3.75 0.61 -2.66
C SER A 76 -4.81 1.35 -1.85
N LEU A 77 -4.69 1.36 -0.53
CA LEU A 77 -5.61 2.06 0.36
C LEU A 77 -4.83 2.77 1.47
N ALA A 78 -5.39 3.84 2.00
CA ALA A 78 -4.95 4.42 3.27
C ALA A 78 -6.17 4.83 4.09
N ARG A 79 -6.17 4.51 5.39
CA ARG A 79 -7.12 5.08 6.36
C ARG A 79 -6.47 6.32 6.98
N ILE A 80 -7.22 7.42 7.07
CA ILE A 80 -6.76 8.64 7.74
C ILE A 80 -7.72 8.94 8.89
N ASP A 81 -7.20 9.01 10.10
CA ASP A 81 -7.92 9.41 11.31
C ASP A 81 -7.54 10.85 11.69
N TYR A 82 -8.51 11.63 12.18
CA TYR A 82 -8.32 13.02 12.58
C TYR A 82 -8.83 13.26 13.99
N ALA A 83 -8.02 13.93 14.82
CA ALA A 83 -8.47 14.62 16.02
C ALA A 83 -9.25 15.90 15.64
N PRO A 84 -9.98 16.53 16.59
CA PRO A 84 -10.50 17.88 16.38
C PRO A 84 -9.38 18.82 15.93
N TRP A 85 -9.60 19.55 14.83
CA TRP A 85 -8.63 20.45 14.18
C TRP A 85 -7.41 19.78 13.54
N GLY A 86 -7.39 18.45 13.45
CA GLY A 86 -6.34 17.71 12.76
C GLY A 86 -6.29 18.04 11.28
N VAL A 87 -5.09 18.00 10.70
CA VAL A 87 -4.84 18.32 9.28
C VAL A 87 -3.98 17.25 8.62
N THR A 88 -4.22 17.04 7.33
CA THR A 88 -3.22 16.47 6.44
C THR A 88 -2.68 17.62 5.60
N PRO A 89 -1.41 18.01 5.77
CA PRO A 89 -0.84 19.14 5.03
C PRO A 89 -0.99 18.98 3.51
N PRO A 90 -0.94 20.08 2.73
CA PRO A 90 -0.92 20.01 1.27
C PRO A 90 0.16 19.05 0.78
N HIS A 91 -0.24 18.02 0.02
CA HIS A 91 0.65 16.98 -0.50
C HIS A 91 0.08 16.34 -1.77
N THR A 92 0.92 15.63 -2.51
CA THR A 92 0.60 15.01 -3.80
C THR A 92 0.92 13.52 -3.80
N HIS A 93 0.20 12.75 -4.62
CA HIS A 93 0.61 11.41 -5.01
C HIS A 93 1.02 11.41 -6.48
N PRO A 94 2.32 11.29 -6.80
CA PRO A 94 2.82 11.50 -8.15
C PRO A 94 2.49 10.37 -9.13
N ARG A 95 2.04 9.20 -8.63
CA ARG A 95 1.83 7.98 -9.43
C ARG A 95 0.43 7.38 -9.30
N ALA A 96 -0.49 8.08 -8.64
CA ALA A 96 -1.84 7.58 -8.46
C ALA A 96 -2.83 8.74 -8.23
N PRO A 97 -4.01 8.70 -8.84
CA PRO A 97 -5.15 9.48 -8.35
C PRO A 97 -5.61 8.93 -6.99
N ARG A 98 -6.18 9.80 -6.14
CA ARG A 98 -6.89 9.39 -4.92
C ARG A 98 -8.39 9.42 -5.19
N PHE A 99 -9.09 8.40 -4.72
CA PHE A 99 -10.55 8.29 -4.74
C PHE A 99 -11.09 8.31 -3.31
#